data_AF-A0A1U8PXF3-F1
#
_entry.id   AF-A0A1U8PXF3-F1
#
_cell.length_a   1.000
_cell.length_b   1.000
_cell.length_c   1.000
_cell.angle_alpha   90.00
_cell.angle_beta   90.00
_cell.angle_gamma   90.00
#
_symmetry.space_group_name_H-M   'P 1'
#
loop_
_entity.id
_entity.type
_entity.pdbx_description
1 polymer ?
#
loop_
_entity_poly.entity_id
_entity_poly.type
_entity_poly.pdbx_seq_one_letter_code
_entity_poly.pdbx_strand_id
1 'polypeptide(L)'
;MKCVGMQYMEAVRRLKASGFQPKRSLYLSFVPDEEIGGHDGLEKLAQSDVFKNMNVDIVLDEGLASPNENYRLFYGERMPWWLVIKATGAPGHGAKLYDNSAIENLFKSIESIRRFRASQFDLVKAGLKGEGEVILVNMAFLKAGMPSPTVSLCKFR
;
A
#
# COMPACT_ATOMS: atom_id res chain seq x y z
N MET A 1 -6.96 -12.66 3.97
CA MET A 1 -6.09 -13.83 3.66
C MET A 1 -6.34 -15.18 4.37
N LYS A 2 -7.33 -15.37 5.25
CA LYS A 2 -7.49 -16.63 6.04
C LYS A 2 -7.75 -17.90 5.22
N CYS A 3 -8.57 -17.81 4.17
CA CYS A 3 -8.89 -18.96 3.31
C CYS A 3 -7.66 -19.49 2.57
N VAL A 4 -6.78 -18.61 2.09
CA VAL A 4 -5.53 -18.96 1.39
C VAL A 4 -4.60 -19.74 2.34
N GLY A 5 -4.44 -19.27 3.58
CA GLY A 5 -3.66 -19.99 4.60
C GLY A 5 -4.19 -21.40 4.85
N MET A 6 -5.51 -21.58 4.92
CA MET A 6 -6.13 -22.91 5.06
C MET A 6 -5.89 -23.81 3.85
N GLN A 7 -5.93 -23.24 2.63
CA GLN A 7 -5.64 -23.97 1.40
C GLN A 7 -4.19 -24.45 1.36
N TYR A 8 -3.23 -23.62 1.78
CA TYR A 8 -1.82 -24.03 1.90
C TYR A 8 -1.64 -25.18 2.90
N MET A 9 -2.28 -25.09 4.08
CA MET A 9 -2.21 -26.17 5.07
C MET A 9 -2.77 -27.50 4.51
N GLU A 10 -3.92 -27.45 3.83
CA GLU A 10 -4.53 -28.63 3.23
C GLU A 10 -3.69 -29.21 2.07
N ALA A 11 -3.11 -28.36 1.23
CA ALA A 11 -2.22 -28.78 0.15
C ALA A 11 -0.98 -29.50 0.70
N VAL A 12 -0.33 -28.93 1.72
CA VAL A 12 0.83 -29.55 2.38
C VAL A 12 0.44 -30.88 3.03
N ARG A 13 -0.73 -30.94 3.69
CA ARG A 13 -1.24 -32.18 4.29
C ARG A 13 -1.43 -33.29 3.23
N ARG A 14 -2.04 -32.97 2.08
CA ARG A 14 -2.24 -33.91 0.97
C ARG A 14 -0.93 -34.39 0.37
N LEU A 15 0.02 -33.49 0.13
CA LEU A 15 1.35 -33.84 -0.40
C LEU A 15 2.11 -34.77 0.54
N LYS A 16 2.07 -34.49 1.86
CA LYS A 16 2.66 -35.40 2.85
C LYS A 16 1.98 -36.77 2.85
N ALA A 17 0.65 -36.81 2.79
CA ALA A 17 -0.11 -38.06 2.75
C ALA A 17 0.15 -38.89 1.48
N SER A 18 0.47 -38.25 0.35
CA SER A 18 0.86 -38.95 -0.90
C SER A 18 2.32 -39.41 -0.92
N GLY A 19 3.09 -39.21 0.15
CA GLY A 19 4.50 -39.58 0.23
C GLY A 19 5.44 -38.64 -0.55
N PHE A 20 4.97 -37.44 -0.94
CA PHE A 20 5.82 -36.48 -1.65
C PHE A 20 6.96 -35.98 -0.74
N GLN A 21 8.18 -36.06 -1.24
CA GLN A 21 9.37 -35.55 -0.56
C GLN A 21 9.93 -34.33 -1.32
N PRO A 22 9.81 -33.12 -0.77
CA PRO A 22 10.31 -31.94 -1.44
C PRO A 22 11.85 -31.94 -1.44
N LYS A 23 12.45 -31.45 -2.55
CA LYS A 23 13.91 -31.31 -2.68
C LYS A 23 14.52 -30.24 -1.76
N ARG A 24 13.69 -29.32 -1.27
CA ARG A 24 14.04 -28.20 -0.38
C ARG A 24 13.09 -28.18 0.81
N SER A 25 13.51 -27.52 1.89
CA SER A 25 12.63 -27.24 3.03
C SER A 25 11.45 -26.38 2.59
N LEU A 26 10.25 -26.76 3.05
CA LEU A 26 9.04 -25.95 2.91
C LEU A 26 8.70 -25.36 4.27
N TYR A 27 8.68 -24.03 4.35
CA TYR A 27 8.28 -23.30 5.54
C TYR A 27 6.90 -22.68 5.32
N LEU A 28 6.06 -22.69 6.35
CA LEU A 28 4.80 -21.98 6.37
C LEU A 28 4.85 -20.95 7.50
N SER A 29 4.70 -19.68 7.15
CA SER A 29 4.77 -18.56 8.08
C SER A 29 3.43 -17.84 8.15
N PHE A 30 2.99 -17.51 9.35
CA PHE A 30 1.82 -16.67 9.60
C PHE A 30 2.29 -15.48 10.43
N VAL A 31 2.29 -14.31 9.83
CA VAL A 31 2.79 -13.07 10.45
C VAL A 31 1.62 -12.11 10.67
N PRO A 32 1.63 -11.32 11.77
CA PRO A 32 0.65 -10.28 11.99
C PRO A 32 0.90 -9.05 11.11
N ASP A 33 -0.02 -8.09 11.19
CA ASP A 33 0.17 -6.69 10.78
C ASP A 33 0.39 -6.40 9.28
N GLU A 34 0.22 -7.39 8.39
CA GLU A 34 0.33 -7.19 6.93
C GLU A 34 -0.55 -6.02 6.44
N GLU A 35 -1.84 -6.02 6.79
CA GLU A 35 -2.82 -5.01 6.39
C GLU A 35 -2.53 -3.58 6.91
N ILE A 36 -1.56 -3.42 7.82
CA ILE A 36 -1.11 -2.12 8.37
C ILE A 36 0.37 -1.83 8.07
N GLY A 37 0.98 -2.57 7.15
CA GLY A 37 2.34 -2.35 6.64
C GLY A 37 3.40 -3.35 7.10
N GLY A 38 3.06 -4.28 7.99
CA GLY A 38 3.93 -5.43 8.33
C GLY A 38 5.17 -5.12 9.17
N HIS A 39 5.31 -3.89 9.69
CA HIS A 39 6.48 -3.44 10.48
C HIS A 39 6.76 -4.34 11.70
N ASP A 40 5.72 -4.70 12.44
CA ASP A 40 5.83 -5.57 13.62
C ASP A 40 5.66 -7.06 13.28
N GLY A 41 5.38 -7.39 12.01
CA GLY A 41 5.19 -8.73 11.49
C GLY A 41 6.34 -9.19 10.59
N LEU A 42 6.10 -9.19 9.27
CA LEU A 42 7.05 -9.72 8.28
C LEU A 42 8.40 -9.00 8.31
N GLU A 43 8.42 -7.68 8.53
CA GLU A 43 9.67 -6.91 8.53
C GLU A 43 10.62 -7.39 9.63
N LYS A 44 10.11 -7.55 10.87
CA LYS A 44 10.89 -8.11 11.97
C LYS A 44 11.35 -9.53 11.72
N LEU A 45 10.48 -10.37 11.15
CA LEU A 45 10.87 -11.73 10.76
C LEU A 45 12.02 -11.69 9.76
N ALA A 46 11.90 -10.89 8.69
CA ALA A 46 12.91 -10.77 7.64
C ALA A 46 14.26 -10.27 8.18
N GLN A 47 14.26 -9.40 9.19
CA GLN A 47 15.47 -8.90 9.84
C GLN A 47 16.09 -9.90 10.85
N SER A 48 15.32 -10.88 11.31
CA SER A 48 15.75 -11.84 12.32
C SER A 48 16.78 -12.84 11.80
N ASP A 49 17.61 -13.37 12.71
CA ASP A 49 18.55 -14.44 12.37
C ASP A 49 17.82 -15.76 12.07
N VAL A 50 16.58 -15.93 12.56
CA VAL A 50 15.73 -17.08 12.22
C VAL A 50 15.49 -17.13 10.71
N PHE A 51 15.07 -16.01 10.12
CA PHE A 51 14.79 -15.95 8.68
C PHE A 51 16.05 -16.10 7.84
N LYS A 52 17.18 -15.50 8.27
CA LYS A 52 18.48 -15.70 7.60
C LYS A 52 18.88 -17.18 7.59
N ASN A 53 18.69 -17.89 8.71
CA ASN A 53 19.02 -19.31 8.83
C ASN A 53 18.06 -20.23 8.05
N MET A 54 16.86 -19.76 7.70
CA MET A 54 15.94 -20.52 6.84
C MET A 54 16.45 -20.66 5.39
N ASN A 55 17.39 -19.81 4.95
CA ASN A 55 17.98 -19.84 3.61
C ASN A 55 16.90 -19.89 2.49
N VAL A 56 15.96 -18.94 2.57
CA VAL A 56 14.78 -18.86 1.71
C VAL A 56 15.17 -18.40 0.30
N ASP A 57 14.74 -19.15 -0.71
CA ASP A 57 15.02 -18.88 -2.13
C ASP A 57 13.79 -18.32 -2.85
N ILE A 58 12.62 -18.85 -2.53
CA ILE A 58 11.33 -18.46 -3.11
C ILE A 58 10.34 -18.24 -1.97
N VAL A 59 9.62 -17.13 -2.05
CA VAL A 59 8.47 -16.83 -1.19
C VAL A 59 7.23 -16.87 -2.05
N LEU A 60 6.24 -17.66 -1.63
CA LEU A 60 4.89 -17.61 -2.18
C LEU A 60 4.04 -16.79 -1.23
N ASP A 61 3.54 -15.67 -1.73
CA ASP A 61 2.67 -14.79 -0.99
C ASP A 61 1.21 -14.98 -1.42
N GLU A 62 0.38 -13.96 -1.21
CA GLU A 62 -1.00 -13.96 -1.62
C GLU A 62 -1.24 -13.90 -3.13
N GLY A 63 -2.46 -14.21 -3.51
CA GLY A 63 -2.91 -14.15 -4.89
C GLY A 63 -4.42 -13.99 -4.97
N LEU A 64 -4.88 -13.56 -6.13
CA LEU A 64 -6.30 -13.46 -6.42
C LEU A 64 -6.88 -14.81 -6.83
N ALA A 65 -8.14 -15.05 -6.46
CA ALA A 65 -8.89 -16.20 -6.94
C ALA A 65 -8.97 -16.18 -8.48
N SER A 66 -8.84 -17.36 -9.08
CA SER A 66 -9.04 -17.53 -10.52
C SER A 66 -10.38 -18.22 -10.78
N PRO A 67 -11.17 -17.76 -11.77
CA PRO A 67 -12.45 -18.40 -12.11
C PRO A 67 -12.30 -19.72 -12.87
N ASN A 68 -11.06 -20.07 -13.25
CA ASN A 68 -10.73 -21.30 -13.98
C ASN A 68 -9.58 -22.04 -13.29
N GLU A 69 -9.15 -23.16 -13.88
CA GLU A 69 -8.09 -24.01 -13.32
C GLU A 69 -6.67 -23.44 -13.46
N ASN A 70 -6.52 -22.22 -14.00
CA ASN A 70 -5.22 -21.57 -14.13
C ASN A 70 -4.98 -20.64 -12.94
N TYR A 71 -3.80 -20.74 -12.34
CA TYR A 71 -3.36 -19.78 -11.32
C TYR A 71 -2.85 -18.49 -11.97
N ARG A 72 -3.21 -17.35 -11.37
CA ARG A 72 -2.65 -16.05 -11.75
C ARG A 72 -1.36 -15.83 -10.98
N LEU A 73 -0.26 -15.65 -11.71
CA LEU A 73 1.04 -15.37 -11.12
C LEU A 73 1.27 -13.86 -11.09
N PHE A 74 1.58 -13.33 -9.91
CA PHE A 74 2.02 -11.95 -9.71
C PHE A 74 3.48 -11.98 -9.29
N TYR A 75 4.34 -11.25 -9.99
CA TYR A 75 5.79 -11.21 -9.74
C TYR A 75 6.26 -9.84 -9.24
N GLY A 76 5.32 -8.94 -8.97
CA GLY A 76 5.61 -7.60 -8.49
C GLY A 76 4.34 -6.93 -7.97
N GLU A 77 4.54 -6.04 -7.01
CA GLU A 77 3.51 -5.23 -6.38
C GLU A 77 3.90 -3.76 -6.45
N ARG A 78 2.92 -2.88 -6.21
CA ARG A 78 3.17 -1.43 -6.17
C ARG A 78 3.52 -1.04 -4.75
N MET A 79 4.55 -0.21 -4.61
CA MET A 79 4.94 0.33 -3.32
C MET A 79 4.05 1.51 -2.92
N PRO A 80 3.31 1.42 -1.80
CA PRO A 80 2.51 2.54 -1.31
C PRO A 80 3.43 3.63 -0.72
N TRP A 81 3.21 4.87 -1.15
CA TRP A 81 3.96 6.03 -0.65
C TRP A 81 2.99 7.05 -0.07
N TRP A 82 3.24 7.48 1.16
CA TRP A 82 2.47 8.53 1.84
C TRP A 82 3.24 9.83 1.81
N LEU A 83 2.75 10.81 1.04
CA LEU A 83 3.35 12.13 0.94
C LEU A 83 2.48 13.16 1.67
N VAL A 84 3.09 13.90 2.60
CA VAL A 84 2.46 15.04 3.27
C VAL A 84 3.04 16.34 2.72
N ILE A 85 2.21 17.14 2.05
CA ILE A 85 2.61 18.46 1.58
C ILE A 85 2.07 19.50 2.56
N LYS A 86 2.99 20.27 3.14
CA LYS A 86 2.67 21.36 4.06
C LYS A 86 3.02 22.69 3.42
N ALA A 87 2.01 23.52 3.21
CA ALA A 87 2.20 24.91 2.82
C ALA A 87 1.94 25.81 4.04
N THR A 88 2.74 26.86 4.19
CA THR A 88 2.60 27.86 5.24
C THR A 88 2.41 29.23 4.61
N GLY A 89 1.73 30.11 5.34
CA GLY A 89 1.43 31.47 4.91
C GLY A 89 0.95 32.29 6.10
N ALA A 90 0.96 33.62 5.96
CA ALA A 90 0.53 34.51 7.03
C ALA A 90 -0.96 34.33 7.32
N PRO A 91 -1.38 34.36 8.60
CA PRO A 91 -2.79 34.41 8.95
C PRO A 91 -3.39 35.76 8.56
N GLY A 92 -4.67 35.76 8.23
CA GLY A 92 -5.36 36.96 7.74
C GLY A 92 -6.82 37.00 8.19
N HIS A 93 -7.38 38.20 8.29
CA HIS A 93 -8.82 38.36 8.54
C HIS A 93 -9.59 37.93 7.29
N GLY A 94 -10.58 37.03 7.42
CA GLY A 94 -11.35 36.52 6.27
C GLY A 94 -12.12 37.55 5.42
N ALA A 95 -12.22 38.80 5.88
CA ALA A 95 -12.78 39.91 5.10
C ALA A 95 -11.73 40.65 4.25
N LYS A 96 -10.45 40.25 4.33
CA LYS A 96 -9.33 40.84 3.60
C LYS A 96 -8.67 39.78 2.73
N LEU A 97 -8.22 40.20 1.55
CA LEU A 97 -7.45 39.38 0.63
C LEU A 97 -5.95 39.56 0.91
N TYR A 98 -5.21 38.47 0.84
CA TYR A 98 -3.76 38.44 1.07
C TYR A 98 -3.11 37.53 0.03
N ASP A 99 -2.04 38.01 -0.59
CA ASP A 99 -1.22 37.21 -1.50
C ASP A 99 -0.34 36.22 -0.73
N ASN A 100 0.01 35.11 -1.39
CA ASN A 100 0.87 34.06 -0.87
C ASN A 100 0.29 33.40 0.40
N SER A 101 -1.03 33.24 0.43
CA SER A 101 -1.67 32.46 1.49
C SER A 101 -1.17 31.01 1.46
N ALA A 102 -1.27 30.33 2.61
CA ALA A 102 -0.90 28.92 2.70
C ALA A 102 -1.65 28.06 1.66
N ILE A 103 -2.93 28.38 1.42
CA ILE A 103 -3.77 27.68 0.45
C ILE A 103 -3.33 27.95 -1.00
N GLU A 104 -3.01 29.20 -1.37
CA GLU A 104 -2.51 29.50 -2.72
C GLU A 104 -1.22 28.74 -3.03
N ASN A 105 -0.30 28.69 -2.07
CA ASN A 105 0.93 27.93 -2.23
C ASN A 105 0.68 26.42 -2.30
N LEU A 106 -0.28 25.90 -1.53
CA LEU A 106 -0.68 24.50 -1.60
C LEU A 106 -1.30 24.15 -2.97
N PHE A 107 -2.12 25.04 -3.52
CA PHE A 107 -2.77 24.82 -4.82
C PHE A 107 -1.77 24.65 -5.97
N LYS A 108 -0.59 25.29 -5.91
CA LYS A 108 0.48 25.07 -6.88
C LYS A 108 0.90 23.59 -6.94
N SER A 109 1.06 22.96 -5.78
CA SER A 109 1.40 21.54 -5.67
C SER A 109 0.23 20.64 -6.06
N ILE A 110 -0.98 20.95 -5.61
CA ILE A 110 -2.20 20.18 -5.94
C ILE A 110 -2.41 20.14 -7.45
N GLU A 111 -2.26 21.28 -8.14
CA GLU A 111 -2.47 21.34 -9.59
C GLU A 111 -1.42 20.52 -10.35
N SER A 112 -0.16 20.53 -9.92
CA SER A 112 0.88 19.68 -10.48
C SER A 112 0.54 18.18 -10.33
N ILE A 113 0.13 17.76 -9.12
CA ILE A 113 -0.29 16.38 -8.83
C ILE A 113 -1.50 16.00 -9.67
N ARG A 114 -2.50 16.88 -9.78
CA ARG A 114 -3.74 16.64 -10.54
C ARG A 114 -3.44 16.43 -12.02
N ARG A 115 -2.55 17.25 -12.61
CA ARG A 115 -2.11 17.11 -14.00
C ARG A 115 -1.38 15.80 -14.24
N PHE A 116 -0.46 15.43 -13.34
CA PHE A 116 0.24 14.14 -13.43
C PHE A 116 -0.73 12.96 -13.32
N ARG A 117 -1.66 13.00 -12.34
CA ARG A 117 -2.69 11.96 -12.20
C ARG A 117 -3.56 11.84 -13.45
N ALA A 118 -3.96 12.95 -14.05
CA ALA A 118 -4.74 12.96 -15.28
C ALA A 118 -3.98 12.28 -16.43
N SER A 119 -2.70 12.62 -16.63
CA SER A 119 -1.89 12.00 -17.69
C SER A 119 -1.71 10.50 -17.50
N GLN A 120 -1.55 10.02 -16.26
CA GLN A 120 -1.52 8.59 -15.97
C GLN A 120 -2.87 7.91 -16.27
N PHE A 121 -3.98 8.54 -15.90
CA PHE A 121 -5.30 7.97 -16.12
C PHE A 121 -5.71 7.96 -17.60
N ASP A 122 -5.28 8.95 -18.38
CA ASP A 122 -5.51 9.00 -19.82
C ASP A 122 -4.83 7.82 -20.53
N LEU A 123 -3.64 7.40 -20.10
CA LEU A 123 -2.97 6.19 -20.61
C LEU A 123 -3.81 4.93 -20.37
N VAL A 124 -4.42 4.81 -19.19
CA VAL A 124 -5.30 3.68 -18.85
C VAL A 124 -6.59 3.71 -19.67
N LYS A 125 -7.25 4.87 -19.77
CA LYS A 125 -8.49 5.02 -20.56
C LYS A 125 -8.29 4.76 -22.04
N ALA A 126 -7.14 5.14 -22.58
CA ALA A 126 -6.77 4.88 -23.96
C ALA A 126 -6.41 3.39 -24.20
N GLY A 127 -6.34 2.57 -23.16
CA GLY A 127 -5.93 1.16 -23.28
C GLY A 127 -4.44 0.99 -23.60
N LEU A 128 -3.63 2.04 -23.44
CA LEU A 128 -2.18 2.00 -23.74
C LEU A 128 -1.38 1.36 -22.61
N LYS A 129 -1.91 1.37 -21.38
CA LYS A 129 -1.31 0.77 -20.19
C LYS A 129 -2.37 0.15 -19.30
N GLY A 130 -2.03 -0.96 -18.65
CA GLY A 130 -2.83 -1.55 -17.58
C GLY A 130 -2.77 -0.73 -16.29
N GLU A 131 -3.72 -0.96 -15.38
CA GLU A 131 -3.79 -0.25 -14.08
C GLU A 131 -2.55 -0.48 -13.20
N GLY A 132 -1.87 -1.63 -13.37
CA GLY A 132 -0.63 -1.95 -12.66
C GLY A 132 0.62 -1.27 -13.22
N GLU A 133 0.55 -0.68 -14.43
CA GLU A 133 1.69 -0.13 -15.17
C GLU A 133 1.80 1.40 -15.09
N VAL A 134 0.88 2.02 -14.37
CA VAL A 134 0.82 3.47 -14.14
C VAL A 134 1.02 3.80 -12.67
N ILE A 135 1.51 5.01 -12.41
CA ILE A 135 1.61 5.52 -11.04
C ILE A 135 0.25 6.09 -10.64
N LEU A 136 -0.33 5.53 -9.58
CA LEU A 136 -1.56 6.04 -8.99
C LEU A 136 -1.24 7.02 -7.87
N VAL A 137 -1.78 8.23 -7.99
CA VAL A 137 -1.69 9.26 -6.94
C VAL A 137 -3.09 9.75 -6.63
N ASN A 138 -3.48 9.69 -5.35
CA ASN A 138 -4.78 10.17 -4.90
C ASN A 138 -4.60 11.07 -3.68
N MET A 139 -5.34 12.18 -3.65
CA MET A 139 -5.43 13.01 -2.45
C MET A 139 -6.45 12.37 -1.51
N ALA A 140 -5.98 11.84 -0.39
CA ALA A 140 -6.83 11.16 0.58
C ALA A 140 -7.24 12.04 1.77
N PHE A 141 -6.48 13.10 2.05
CA PHE A 141 -6.70 13.97 3.21
C PHE A 141 -6.27 15.41 2.94
N LEU A 142 -7.06 16.37 3.40
CA LEU A 142 -6.74 17.80 3.37
C LEU A 142 -7.14 18.43 4.69
N LYS A 143 -6.21 19.14 5.33
CA LYS A 143 -6.46 19.93 6.55
C LYS A 143 -5.93 21.33 6.34
N ALA A 144 -6.80 22.32 6.53
CA ALA A 144 -6.47 23.73 6.38
C ALA A 144 -7.22 24.58 7.43
N GLY A 145 -6.70 25.78 7.69
CA GLY A 145 -7.23 26.72 8.70
C GLY A 145 -6.19 27.07 9.76
N MET A 146 -6.52 28.02 10.63
CA MET A 146 -5.68 28.34 11.78
C MET A 146 -5.93 27.34 12.92
N PRO A 147 -4.88 26.79 13.56
CA PRO A 147 -5.05 26.10 14.83
C PRO A 147 -5.50 27.12 15.88
N SER A 148 -6.80 27.13 16.19
CA SER A 148 -7.32 27.86 17.34
C SER A 148 -7.16 26.98 18.59
N PRO A 149 -6.53 27.47 19.68
CA PRO A 149 -6.45 26.71 20.93
C PRO A 149 -7.82 26.51 21.61
N THR A 150 -8.90 27.16 21.15
CA THR A 150 -10.23 27.12 21.77
C THR A 150 -11.27 26.21 21.08
N VAL A 151 -10.91 25.47 20.02
CA VAL A 151 -11.87 24.56 19.36
C VAL A 151 -11.28 23.16 19.21
N SER A 152 -11.57 22.31 20.19
CA SER A 152 -11.45 20.86 20.11
C SER A 152 -12.55 20.31 19.18
N LEU A 153 -12.23 20.10 17.91
CA LEU A 153 -13.08 19.33 17.01
C LEU A 153 -12.72 17.85 17.08
N CYS A 154 -13.73 17.08 17.49
CA CYS A 154 -13.86 15.64 17.63
C CYS A 154 -12.77 14.78 16.95
N LYS A 155 -12.10 13.93 17.74
CA LYS A 155 -11.41 12.73 17.26
C LYS A 155 -12.44 11.85 16.54
N PHE A 156 -12.28 11.65 15.24
CA PHE A 156 -12.77 10.43 14.63
C PHE A 156 -11.72 9.34 14.87
N ARG A 157 -12.18 8.26 15.48
CA ARG A 157 -11.45 7.01 15.69
C ARG A 157 -11.17 6.34 14.35
#